data_AF-A0A7S2MDX7-F1
#
_entry.id   AF-A0A7S2MDX7-F1
#
_cell.length_a   1.000
_cell.length_b   1.000
_cell.length_c   1.000
_cell.angle_alpha   90.00
_cell.angle_beta   90.00
_cell.angle_gamma   90.00
#
_symmetry.space_group_name_H-M   'P 1'
#
loop_
_entity.id
_entity.type
_entity.pdbx_description
1 polymer ?
#
loop_
_entity_poly.entity_id
_entity_poly.type
_entity_poly.pdbx_seq_one_letter_code
_entity_poly.pdbx_strand_id
1 'polypeptide(L)'
;QRVWRKDMGMPVNQAVAYGVIAGSDRPAIVAGIGDNPLYPAIFSLPGWAPLWFRKIYNRLSVWAEGKPTWFWGTRELPAAIVALEPDTGDIRWAYKPPPFTRPASEGDEDWFYDREDEDAKFHDYKIDTICLPDDWAQAIIGGDGTTYVGHQDGRLYAVKDTNGNRIIEDSEVSTYYFGHSFQGSQAIAPGMLAVTPC
;
A
#
# COMPACT_ATOMS: atom_id res chain seq x y z
N GLN A 1 -7.47 -13.84 -30.88
CA GLN A 1 -7.02 -13.10 -29.69
C GLN A 1 -7.64 -13.77 -28.47
N ARG A 2 -6.84 -14.23 -27.50
CA ARG A 2 -7.39 -14.82 -26.26
C ARG A 2 -7.52 -13.70 -25.24
N VAL A 3 -8.76 -13.38 -24.88
CA VAL A 3 -9.07 -12.51 -23.74
C VAL A 3 -9.53 -13.45 -22.63
N TRP A 4 -8.97 -13.28 -21.44
CA TRP A 4 -9.40 -14.01 -20.24
C TRP A 4 -9.81 -13.02 -19.16
N ARG A 5 -10.63 -13.51 -18.24
CA ARG A 5 -11.04 -12.81 -17.03
C ARG A 5 -10.84 -13.75 -15.86
N LYS A 6 -10.21 -13.24 -14.80
CA LYS A 6 -10.03 -13.94 -13.53
C LYS A 6 -10.68 -13.12 -12.43
N ASP A 7 -11.47 -13.77 -11.58
CA ASP A 7 -11.92 -13.18 -10.32
C ASP A 7 -10.86 -13.47 -9.25
N MET A 8 -10.40 -12.42 -8.58
CA MET A 8 -9.34 -12.50 -7.57
C MET A 8 -9.91 -12.49 -6.14
N GLY A 9 -11.22 -12.28 -5.97
CA GLY A 9 -11.88 -12.23 -4.65
C GLY A 9 -11.56 -10.98 -3.82
N MET A 10 -10.69 -10.10 -4.29
CA MET A 10 -10.34 -8.81 -3.69
C MET A 10 -10.27 -7.73 -4.78
N PRO A 11 -10.50 -6.45 -4.46
CA PRO A 11 -10.32 -5.35 -5.39
C PRO A 11 -8.90 -5.33 -5.96
N VAL A 12 -8.78 -5.05 -7.26
CA VAL A 12 -7.50 -4.70 -7.87
C VAL A 12 -7.37 -3.19 -7.80
N ASN A 13 -6.44 -2.71 -7.00
CA ASN A 13 -6.36 -1.32 -6.58
C ASN A 13 -5.85 -0.40 -7.70
N GLN A 14 -4.74 -0.78 -8.33
CA GLN A 14 -4.03 0.04 -9.31
C GLN A 14 -3.74 -0.74 -10.61
N ALA A 15 -3.19 -0.05 -11.60
CA ALA A 15 -2.77 -0.67 -12.86
C ALA A 15 -1.74 -1.79 -12.62
N VAL A 16 -1.76 -2.79 -13.50
CA VAL A 16 -0.86 -3.94 -13.42
C VAL A 16 0.50 -3.64 -14.02
N ALA A 17 1.54 -4.35 -13.54
CA ALA A 17 2.82 -4.46 -14.22
C ALA A 17 2.82 -5.67 -15.16
N TYR A 18 3.59 -5.61 -16.24
CA TYR A 18 3.82 -6.74 -17.15
C TYR A 18 5.30 -6.83 -17.48
N GLY A 19 5.91 -8.00 -17.27
CA GLY A 19 7.33 -8.19 -17.49
C GLY A 19 7.84 -9.54 -17.02
N VAL A 20 9.11 -9.82 -17.30
CA VAL A 20 9.78 -11.03 -16.82
C VAL A 20 10.09 -10.85 -15.33
N ILE A 21 9.68 -11.82 -14.53
CA ILE A 21 9.92 -11.85 -13.08
C ILE A 21 10.91 -12.97 -12.74
N ALA A 22 11.54 -12.90 -11.57
CA ALA A 22 12.44 -13.95 -11.11
C ALA A 22 11.73 -15.32 -11.03
N GLY A 23 12.50 -16.40 -11.20
CA GLY A 23 11.98 -17.77 -11.22
C GLY A 23 11.40 -18.24 -12.56
N SER A 24 11.39 -17.39 -13.61
CA SER A 24 10.84 -17.75 -14.93
C SER A 24 11.37 -16.86 -16.06
N ASP A 25 11.65 -17.44 -17.22
CA ASP A 25 11.95 -16.68 -18.46
C ASP A 25 10.70 -16.12 -19.15
N ARG A 26 9.51 -16.55 -18.70
CA ARG A 26 8.22 -16.08 -19.22
C ARG A 26 7.74 -14.85 -18.46
N PRO A 27 7.14 -13.86 -19.15
CA PRO A 27 6.53 -12.72 -18.50
C PRO A 27 5.37 -13.13 -17.59
N ALA A 28 5.05 -12.26 -16.65
CA ALA A 28 3.90 -12.34 -15.77
C ALA A 28 3.19 -10.98 -15.73
N ILE A 29 1.93 -11.00 -15.31
CA ILE A 29 1.21 -9.82 -14.87
C ILE A 29 1.34 -9.73 -13.36
N VAL A 30 1.75 -8.58 -12.81
CA VAL A 30 1.83 -8.38 -11.36
C VAL A 30 0.85 -7.31 -10.93
N ALA A 31 0.10 -7.58 -9.86
CA ALA A 31 -0.91 -6.69 -9.32
C ALA A 31 -0.93 -6.74 -7.79
N GLY A 32 -1.20 -5.60 -7.17
CA GLY A 32 -1.65 -5.54 -5.79
C GLY A 32 -3.18 -5.71 -5.74
N ILE A 33 -3.65 -6.49 -4.76
CA ILE A 33 -5.07 -6.72 -4.51
C ILE A 33 -5.35 -6.59 -3.01
N GLY A 34 -6.46 -5.94 -2.65
CA GLY A 34 -6.90 -5.86 -1.27
C GLY A 34 -7.85 -4.71 -0.95
N ASP A 35 -8.22 -4.64 0.33
CA ASP A 35 -9.19 -3.68 0.82
C ASP A 35 -8.52 -2.34 1.16
N ASN A 36 -9.07 -1.26 0.60
CA ASN A 36 -8.68 0.09 0.96
C ASN A 36 -9.03 0.40 2.43
N PRO A 37 -8.22 1.24 3.09
CA PRO A 37 -8.56 1.74 4.40
C PRO A 37 -9.67 2.78 4.29
N LEU A 38 -10.22 3.19 5.43
CA LEU A 38 -11.25 4.22 5.49
C LEU A 38 -10.58 5.59 5.69
N TYR A 39 -11.22 6.45 6.47
CA TYR A 39 -10.74 7.77 6.81
C TYR A 39 -10.03 7.77 8.16
N PRO A 40 -9.15 8.75 8.41
CA PRO A 40 -8.54 8.95 9.72
C PRO A 40 -9.59 8.95 10.82
N ALA A 41 -9.25 8.37 11.98
CA ALA A 41 -10.20 8.11 13.06
C ALA A 41 -11.06 9.33 13.40
N ILE A 42 -10.46 10.51 13.39
CA ILE A 42 -11.15 11.78 13.56
C ILE A 42 -12.48 11.94 12.81
N PHE A 43 -12.62 11.39 11.60
CA PHE A 43 -13.84 11.50 10.81
C PHE A 43 -14.99 10.65 11.37
N SER A 44 -14.72 9.74 12.31
CA SER A 44 -15.76 9.04 13.08
C SER A 44 -16.46 9.93 14.11
N LEU A 45 -15.82 11.05 14.50
CA LEU A 45 -16.38 11.99 15.47
C LEU A 45 -17.34 12.98 14.80
N PRO A 46 -18.46 13.33 15.47
CA PRO A 46 -19.36 14.36 14.96
C PRO A 46 -18.66 15.71 14.78
N GLY A 47 -19.04 16.46 13.75
CA GLY A 47 -18.44 17.78 13.47
C GLY A 47 -18.59 18.82 14.58
N TRP A 48 -19.53 18.63 15.52
CA TRP A 48 -19.70 19.49 16.70
C TRP A 48 -18.71 19.19 17.83
N ALA A 49 -17.98 18.07 17.78
CA ALA A 49 -17.01 17.72 18.79
C ALA A 49 -15.88 18.77 18.84
N PRO A 50 -15.49 19.27 20.03
CA PRO A 50 -14.45 20.28 20.14
C PRO A 50 -13.13 19.85 19.49
N LEU A 51 -12.46 20.78 18.82
CA LEU A 51 -11.23 20.50 18.05
C LEU A 51 -10.13 19.83 18.90
N TRP A 52 -9.93 20.30 20.13
CA TRP A 52 -8.95 19.72 21.06
C TRP A 52 -9.24 18.25 21.38
N PHE A 53 -10.51 17.87 21.49
CA PHE A 53 -10.92 16.50 21.76
C PHE A 53 -10.68 15.61 20.53
N ARG A 54 -11.03 16.12 19.33
CA ARG A 54 -10.76 15.43 18.06
C ARG A 54 -9.26 15.19 17.84
N LYS A 55 -8.41 16.18 18.15
CA LYS A 55 -6.94 16.05 18.16
C LYS A 55 -6.47 14.93 19.09
N ILE A 56 -6.94 14.90 20.33
CA ILE A 56 -6.58 13.83 21.29
C ILE A 56 -7.06 12.46 20.81
N TYR A 57 -8.31 12.36 20.34
CA TYR A 57 -8.87 11.11 19.83
C TYR A 57 -8.06 10.54 18.65
N ASN A 58 -7.66 11.38 17.69
CA ASN A 58 -6.83 10.96 16.57
C ASN A 58 -5.43 10.51 17.03
N ARG A 59 -4.77 11.28 17.91
CA ARG A 59 -3.46 10.92 18.45
C ARG A 59 -3.47 9.59 19.20
N LEU A 60 -4.56 9.32 19.94
CA LEU A 60 -4.74 8.04 20.61
C LEU A 60 -4.96 6.91 19.61
N SER A 61 -5.65 7.14 18.48
CA SER A 61 -5.81 6.16 17.40
C SER A 61 -4.47 5.81 16.74
N VAL A 62 -3.67 6.83 16.42
CA VAL A 62 -2.32 6.65 15.88
C VAL A 62 -1.44 5.87 16.86
N TRP A 63 -1.40 6.28 18.13
CA TRP A 63 -0.66 5.57 19.18
C TRP A 63 -1.10 4.12 19.38
N ALA A 64 -2.38 3.85 19.13
CA ALA A 64 -2.96 2.52 19.24
C ALA A 64 -2.55 1.58 18.11
N GLU A 65 -2.06 2.08 16.97
CA GLU A 65 -1.65 1.28 15.81
C GLU A 65 -2.72 0.23 15.42
N GLY A 66 -3.99 0.63 15.44
CA GLY A 66 -5.12 -0.25 15.15
C GLY A 66 -5.64 -1.10 16.33
N LYS A 67 -5.14 -0.92 17.56
CA LYS A 67 -5.53 -1.67 18.77
C LYS A 67 -6.07 -0.81 19.92
N PRO A 68 -7.19 -1.17 20.59
CA PRO A 68 -8.04 -2.31 20.29
C PRO A 68 -9.03 -1.99 19.18
N THR A 69 -9.28 -2.98 18.34
CA THR A 69 -10.07 -2.86 17.12
C THR A 69 -11.50 -2.38 17.33
N TRP A 70 -12.13 -2.76 18.44
CA TRP A 70 -13.52 -2.39 18.73
C TRP A 70 -13.74 -0.89 18.99
N PHE A 71 -12.73 -0.17 19.49
CA PHE A 71 -12.91 1.22 19.94
C PHE A 71 -12.89 2.22 18.77
N TRP A 72 -12.03 1.97 17.78
CA TRP A 72 -11.96 2.74 16.53
C TRP A 72 -12.64 2.03 15.35
N GLY A 73 -13.30 0.89 15.60
CA GLY A 73 -13.95 0.09 14.56
C GLY A 73 -12.98 -0.46 13.51
N THR A 74 -11.71 -0.63 13.86
CA THR A 74 -10.71 -1.14 12.94
C THR A 74 -10.83 -2.65 12.75
N ARG A 75 -10.26 -3.15 11.65
CA ARG A 75 -10.26 -4.57 11.27
C ARG A 75 -8.99 -4.87 10.47
N GLU A 76 -8.61 -6.14 10.39
CA GLU A 76 -7.58 -6.56 9.44
C GLU A 76 -8.10 -6.36 8.02
N LEU A 77 -7.34 -5.60 7.22
CA LEU A 77 -7.61 -5.40 5.81
C LEU A 77 -6.85 -6.48 5.02
N PRO A 78 -7.56 -7.34 4.27
CA PRO A 78 -6.90 -8.35 3.46
C PRO A 78 -6.16 -7.67 2.30
N ALA A 79 -4.92 -8.11 2.07
CA ALA A 79 -4.03 -7.59 1.05
C ALA A 79 -3.15 -8.71 0.50
N ALA A 80 -2.75 -8.63 -0.77
CA ALA A 80 -1.75 -9.50 -1.38
C ALA A 80 -1.14 -8.87 -2.64
N ILE A 81 0.11 -9.23 -2.92
CA ILE A 81 0.74 -9.06 -4.24
C ILE A 81 0.61 -10.40 -4.97
N VAL A 82 0.12 -10.37 -6.21
CA VAL A 82 -0.04 -11.57 -7.04
C VAL A 82 0.73 -11.43 -8.35
N ALA A 83 1.40 -12.50 -8.75
CA ALA A 83 1.89 -12.68 -10.11
C ALA A 83 1.01 -13.69 -10.84
N LEU A 84 0.57 -13.36 -12.04
CA LEU A 84 -0.35 -14.15 -12.85
C LEU A 84 0.31 -14.57 -14.17
N GLU A 85 -0.04 -15.78 -14.62
CA GLU A 85 0.26 -16.25 -15.96
C GLU A 85 -0.46 -15.40 -17.00
N PRO A 86 0.24 -14.83 -18.00
CA PRO A 86 -0.35 -13.86 -18.91
C PRO A 86 -1.34 -14.46 -19.90
N ASP A 87 -1.31 -15.78 -20.12
CA ASP A 87 -2.20 -16.46 -21.06
C ASP A 87 -3.49 -16.97 -20.43
N THR A 88 -3.48 -17.23 -19.11
CA THR A 88 -4.57 -17.90 -18.40
C THR A 88 -5.12 -17.10 -17.22
N GLY A 89 -4.33 -16.19 -16.65
CA GLY A 89 -4.65 -15.51 -15.41
C GLY A 89 -4.52 -16.39 -14.17
N ASP A 90 -3.89 -17.56 -14.29
CA ASP A 90 -3.62 -18.42 -13.13
C ASP A 90 -2.53 -17.80 -12.27
N ILE A 91 -2.67 -17.98 -10.95
CA ILE A 91 -1.68 -17.47 -10.00
C ILE A 91 -0.38 -18.26 -10.20
N ARG A 92 0.68 -17.54 -10.53
CA ARG A 92 2.04 -18.05 -10.52
C ARG A 92 2.54 -18.09 -9.08
N TRP A 93 2.51 -16.97 -8.38
CA TRP A 93 2.78 -16.88 -6.94
C TRP A 93 1.97 -15.74 -6.32
N ALA A 94 1.83 -15.77 -4.99
CA ALA A 94 1.20 -14.71 -4.21
C ALA A 94 2.00 -14.47 -2.93
N TYR A 95 1.99 -13.23 -2.47
CA TYR A 95 2.58 -12.83 -1.19
C TYR A 95 1.57 -12.00 -0.40
N LYS A 96 1.34 -12.38 0.87
CA LYS A 96 0.48 -11.63 1.81
C LYS A 96 1.39 -10.81 2.72
N PRO A 97 1.26 -9.46 2.78
CA PRO A 97 2.03 -8.64 3.70
C PRO A 97 1.58 -8.87 5.16
N PRO A 98 2.33 -8.34 6.14
CA PRO A 98 1.86 -8.24 7.52
C PRO A 98 0.46 -7.59 7.61
N PRO A 99 -0.38 -8.02 8.55
CA PRO A 99 -1.72 -7.45 8.74
C PRO A 99 -1.71 -5.94 8.97
N PHE A 100 -2.51 -5.20 8.20
CA PHE A 100 -2.78 -3.79 8.42
C PHE A 100 -4.15 -3.60 9.07
N THR A 101 -4.22 -2.80 10.13
CA THR A 101 -5.42 -2.66 10.97
C THR A 101 -5.73 -1.21 11.37
N ARG A 102 -5.13 -0.23 10.71
CA ARG A 102 -5.39 1.18 11.04
C ARG A 102 -6.67 1.68 10.35
N PRO A 103 -7.35 2.71 10.89
CA PRO A 103 -8.53 3.31 10.27
C PRO A 103 -8.26 3.90 8.89
N ALA A 104 -7.10 4.52 8.70
CA ALA A 104 -6.62 5.09 7.44
C ALA A 104 -5.22 4.56 7.11
N SER A 105 -4.78 4.79 5.88
CA SER A 105 -3.41 4.48 5.46
C SER A 105 -2.37 5.26 6.28
N GLU A 106 -1.15 4.73 6.31
CA GLU A 106 0.01 5.39 6.90
C GLU A 106 0.23 6.77 6.27
N GLY A 107 0.53 7.77 7.10
CA GLY A 107 0.71 9.16 6.68
C GLY A 107 -0.58 9.97 6.70
N ASP A 108 -1.71 9.38 6.28
CA ASP A 108 -3.01 10.07 6.31
C ASP A 108 -3.60 10.14 7.72
N GLU A 109 -3.40 9.12 8.55
CA GLU A 109 -3.85 9.14 9.94
C GLU A 109 -2.90 9.95 10.85
N ASP A 110 -1.59 9.82 10.63
CA ASP A 110 -0.52 10.36 11.48
C ASP A 110 -0.46 11.89 11.45
N TRP A 111 -0.51 12.48 10.24
CA TRP A 111 -0.22 13.89 10.02
C TRP A 111 -1.45 14.76 9.85
N PHE A 112 -2.67 14.21 9.99
CA PHE A 112 -3.92 14.91 9.71
C PHE A 112 -4.01 16.34 10.30
N TYR A 113 -3.46 16.56 11.51
CA TYR A 113 -3.49 17.86 12.18
C TYR A 113 -2.19 18.63 12.21
N ASP A 114 -1.05 17.98 12.03
CA ASP A 114 0.23 18.68 11.82
C ASP A 114 0.20 19.43 10.47
N ARG A 115 -0.70 19.00 9.58
CA ARG A 115 -1.16 19.70 8.37
C ARG A 115 -1.92 21.01 8.66
N GLU A 116 -2.47 21.20 9.86
CA GLU A 116 -3.26 22.37 10.26
C GLU A 116 -2.59 23.29 11.30
N ASP A 117 -1.52 22.86 12.01
CA ASP A 117 -0.85 23.70 13.02
C ASP A 117 0.10 24.76 12.40
N GLU A 118 0.14 25.93 13.05
CA GLU A 118 0.57 27.26 12.55
C GLU A 118 2.02 27.45 12.03
N ASP A 119 2.82 26.39 11.84
CA ASP A 119 4.13 26.45 11.16
C ASP A 119 4.03 26.43 9.62
N ALA A 120 2.80 26.41 9.09
CA ALA A 120 2.50 26.61 7.67
C ALA A 120 2.82 28.02 7.13
N LYS A 121 3.46 28.90 7.90
CA LYS A 121 3.79 30.29 7.50
C LYS A 121 4.92 30.40 6.46
N PHE A 122 5.57 29.31 6.09
CA PHE A 122 6.65 29.29 5.09
C PHE A 122 6.34 28.49 3.81
N HIS A 123 5.11 28.02 3.62
CA HIS A 123 4.75 27.29 2.40
C HIS A 123 3.55 27.93 1.72
N ASP A 124 3.82 28.67 0.65
CA ASP A 124 2.86 29.29 -0.28
C ASP A 124 2.00 28.23 -1.04
N TYR A 125 2.23 26.94 -0.79
CA TYR A 125 1.49 25.78 -1.28
C TYR A 125 1.47 24.69 -0.21
N LYS A 126 0.61 24.77 0.81
CA LYS A 126 0.37 23.66 1.77
C LYS A 126 -1.09 23.58 2.19
N ILE A 127 -1.90 22.95 1.34
CA ILE A 127 -2.85 21.97 1.86
C ILE A 127 -2.17 20.63 1.57
N ASP A 128 -1.36 20.16 2.50
CA ASP A 128 -0.94 18.76 2.51
C ASP A 128 -2.23 17.96 2.76
N THR A 129 -2.87 17.61 1.64
CA THR A 129 -4.22 17.07 1.59
C THR A 129 -4.14 15.58 1.86
N ILE A 130 -5.12 15.05 2.56
CA ILE A 130 -5.30 13.61 2.69
C ILE A 130 -5.19 12.93 1.31
N CYS A 131 -4.34 11.91 1.21
CA CYS A 131 -4.05 11.24 -0.05
C CYS A 131 -5.15 10.26 -0.44
N LEU A 132 -5.69 9.54 0.55
CA LEU A 132 -6.63 8.43 0.40
C LEU A 132 -6.15 7.41 -0.64
N PRO A 133 -4.92 6.87 -0.50
CA PRO A 133 -4.42 5.91 -1.45
C PRO A 133 -5.21 4.61 -1.37
N ASP A 134 -5.15 3.87 -2.47
CA ASP A 134 -5.60 2.49 -2.47
C ASP A 134 -4.62 1.60 -1.67
N ASP A 135 -5.03 0.36 -1.37
CA ASP A 135 -4.22 -0.61 -0.62
C ASP A 135 -2.79 -0.78 -1.18
N TRP A 136 -2.68 -0.89 -2.51
CA TRP A 136 -1.42 -0.99 -3.22
C TRP A 136 -1.28 0.09 -4.29
N ALA A 137 -0.07 0.62 -4.42
CA ALA A 137 0.33 1.39 -5.59
C ALA A 137 0.50 0.48 -6.82
N GLN A 138 0.62 1.10 -8.00
CA GLN A 138 1.00 0.38 -9.21
C GLN A 138 2.37 -0.28 -9.03
N ALA A 139 2.41 -1.60 -9.25
CA ALA A 139 3.64 -2.38 -9.24
C ALA A 139 4.57 -2.02 -10.40
N ILE A 140 5.86 -2.27 -10.23
CA ILE A 140 6.85 -2.28 -11.32
C ILE A 140 7.73 -3.52 -11.23
N ILE A 141 8.37 -3.87 -12.34
CA ILE A 141 9.25 -5.04 -12.42
C ILE A 141 10.64 -4.55 -12.85
N GLY A 142 11.65 -4.84 -12.03
CA GLY A 142 13.05 -4.57 -12.34
C GLY A 142 13.60 -5.51 -13.40
N GLY A 143 14.68 -5.09 -14.07
CA GLY A 143 15.35 -5.93 -15.08
C GLY A 143 15.96 -7.22 -14.52
N ASP A 144 16.09 -7.32 -13.20
CA ASP A 144 16.51 -8.52 -12.47
C ASP A 144 15.34 -9.42 -12.04
N GLY A 145 14.11 -9.08 -12.46
CA GLY A 145 12.88 -9.80 -12.15
C GLY A 145 12.29 -9.52 -10.78
N THR A 146 12.84 -8.57 -10.02
CA THR A 146 12.27 -8.15 -8.72
C THR A 146 11.02 -7.31 -8.96
N THR A 147 9.93 -7.63 -8.27
CA THR A 147 8.72 -6.79 -8.26
C THR A 147 8.82 -5.77 -7.14
N TYR A 148 8.57 -4.50 -7.43
CA TYR A 148 8.44 -3.44 -6.41
C TYR A 148 7.01 -2.93 -6.36
N VAL A 149 6.44 -2.81 -5.16
CA VAL A 149 5.08 -2.32 -4.93
C VAL A 149 5.02 -1.55 -3.63
N GLY A 150 4.50 -0.31 -3.67
CA GLY A 150 4.19 0.47 -2.47
C GLY A 150 2.84 0.05 -1.87
N HIS A 151 2.69 0.15 -0.55
CA HIS A 151 1.50 -0.33 0.17
C HIS A 151 0.97 0.71 1.17
N GLN A 152 -0.28 0.53 1.61
CA GLN A 152 -0.96 1.40 2.57
C GLN A 152 -0.34 1.43 3.98
N ASP A 153 0.52 0.46 4.32
CA ASP A 153 1.29 0.41 5.59
C ASP A 153 2.60 1.19 5.53
N GLY A 154 2.72 2.11 4.57
CA GLY A 154 3.88 2.95 4.39
C GLY A 154 5.17 2.23 4.02
N ARG A 155 5.12 0.95 3.62
CA ARG A 155 6.28 0.21 3.13
C ARG A 155 6.28 0.09 1.61
N LEU A 156 7.48 0.18 1.06
CA LEU A 156 7.79 -0.35 -0.25
C LEU A 156 8.22 -1.80 -0.10
N TYR A 157 7.55 -2.70 -0.81
CA TYR A 157 7.87 -4.12 -0.85
C TYR A 157 8.67 -4.42 -2.12
N ALA A 158 9.72 -5.21 -1.98
CA ALA A 158 10.46 -5.82 -3.07
C ALA A 158 10.37 -7.34 -2.95
N VAL A 159 9.72 -7.98 -3.92
CA VAL A 159 9.39 -9.42 -3.92
C VAL A 159 10.08 -10.11 -5.08
N LYS A 160 10.76 -11.23 -4.81
CA LYS A 160 11.54 -11.96 -5.81
C LYS A 160 11.56 -13.46 -5.53
N ASP A 161 10.89 -14.27 -6.37
CA ASP A 161 11.00 -15.74 -6.35
C ASP A 161 12.41 -16.16 -6.82
N THR A 162 13.34 -16.23 -5.87
CA THR A 162 14.77 -16.44 -6.13
C THR A 162 15.10 -17.89 -6.46
N ASN A 163 14.31 -18.83 -5.94
CA ASN A 163 14.52 -20.26 -6.12
C ASN A 163 13.61 -20.87 -7.23
N GLY A 164 12.64 -20.11 -7.74
CA GLY A 164 11.73 -20.52 -8.81
C GLY A 164 10.69 -21.55 -8.40
N ASN A 165 10.45 -21.72 -7.10
CA ASN A 165 9.52 -22.72 -6.57
C ASN A 165 8.06 -22.20 -6.53
N ARG A 166 7.83 -20.93 -6.89
CA ARG A 166 6.51 -20.27 -6.92
C ARG A 166 5.88 -20.04 -5.54
N ILE A 167 6.66 -20.11 -4.48
CA ILE A 167 6.26 -19.87 -3.10
C ILE A 167 7.15 -18.74 -2.59
N ILE A 168 6.56 -17.58 -2.32
CA ILE A 168 7.31 -16.44 -1.77
C ILE A 168 7.51 -16.66 -0.27
N GLU A 169 8.76 -16.84 0.13
CA GLU A 169 9.17 -16.91 1.53
C GLU A 169 9.54 -15.52 2.07
N ASP A 170 9.51 -15.32 3.39
CA ASP A 170 9.87 -14.03 4.01
C ASP A 170 11.30 -13.58 3.64
N SER A 171 12.22 -14.52 3.39
CA SER A 171 13.59 -14.23 2.93
C SER A 171 13.66 -13.72 1.49
N GLU A 172 12.59 -13.89 0.72
CA GLU A 172 12.44 -13.44 -0.66
C GLU A 172 11.73 -12.08 -0.77
N VAL A 173 11.44 -11.49 0.38
CA VAL A 173 10.82 -10.18 0.50
C VAL A 173 11.74 -9.25 1.28
N SER A 174 11.94 -8.06 0.74
CA SER A 174 12.58 -6.97 1.46
C SER A 174 11.66 -5.77 1.49
N THR A 175 11.73 -4.99 2.57
CA THR A 175 10.86 -3.84 2.76
C THR A 175 11.66 -2.62 3.17
N TYR A 176 11.20 -1.44 2.75
CA TYR A 176 11.67 -0.17 3.30
C TYR A 176 10.46 0.64 3.77
N TYR A 177 10.53 1.18 4.99
CA TYR A 177 9.45 1.96 5.60
C TYR A 177 9.65 3.45 5.37
N PHE A 178 8.66 4.10 4.76
CA PHE A 178 8.67 5.53 4.41
C PHE A 178 7.87 6.39 5.39
N GLY A 179 7.03 5.80 6.24
CA GLY A 179 6.12 6.54 7.12
C GLY A 179 4.90 7.13 6.43
N HIS A 180 4.75 6.84 5.14
CA HIS A 180 3.69 7.31 4.29
C HIS A 180 3.34 6.27 3.23
N SER A 181 2.05 6.11 2.98
CA SER A 181 1.49 5.19 2.00
C SER A 181 1.76 5.61 0.54
N PHE A 182 1.45 4.75 -0.42
CA PHE A 182 1.78 4.96 -1.84
C PHE A 182 0.55 4.95 -2.72
N GLN A 183 0.46 5.90 -3.65
CA GLN A 183 -0.55 5.89 -4.73
C GLN A 183 0.10 5.74 -6.10
N GLY A 184 1.18 6.48 -6.35
CA GLY A 184 1.85 6.54 -7.64
C GLY A 184 2.75 5.34 -7.95
N SER A 185 2.89 5.04 -9.24
CA SER A 185 3.89 4.10 -9.74
C SER A 185 5.32 4.56 -9.44
N GLN A 186 6.23 3.63 -9.18
CA GLN A 186 7.64 3.93 -8.96
C GLN A 186 8.39 4.06 -10.31
N ALA A 187 9.50 4.79 -10.32
CA ALA A 187 10.36 4.91 -11.49
C ALA A 187 11.63 4.08 -11.30
N ILE A 188 12.00 3.31 -12.33
CA ILE A 188 13.16 2.43 -12.28
C ILE A 188 14.10 2.66 -13.45
N ALA A 189 15.40 2.63 -13.16
CA ALA A 189 16.49 2.68 -14.11
C ALA A 189 17.60 1.71 -13.65
N PRO A 190 18.58 1.37 -14.51
CA PRO A 190 19.71 0.55 -14.09
C PRO A 190 20.40 1.11 -12.83
N GLY A 191 20.38 0.34 -11.74
CA GLY A 191 20.99 0.72 -10.46
C GLY A 191 20.25 1.80 -9.67
N MET A 192 19.03 2.18 -10.06
CA MET A 192 18.26 3.22 -9.39
C MET A 192 16.77 2.90 -9.33
N LEU A 193 16.20 3.07 -8.14
CA LEU A 193 14.77 3.07 -7.90
C LEU A 193 14.40 4.42 -7.26
N ALA A 194 13.50 5.16 -7.90
CA ALA A 194 12.97 6.41 -7.39
C ALA A 194 11.49 6.19 -7.02
N VAL A 195 11.17 6.51 -5.77
CA VAL A 195 9.84 6.33 -5.21
C VAL A 195 9.38 7.61 -4.54
N THR A 196 8.09 7.88 -4.64
CA THR A 196 7.44 9.04 -4.01
C THR A 196 6.22 8.52 -3.27
N PRO A 197 6.27 8.37 -1.95
CA PRO A 197 5.05 8.13 -1.19
C PRO A 197 4.13 9.36 -1.27
N CYS A 198 2.89 9.18 -0.85
CA CYS A 198 2.10 10.26 -0.29
C CYS A 198 2.68 10.67 1.09
#